data_AF-A0A7V9NK98-F1
#
_entry.id   AF-A0A7V9NK98-F1
#
_cell.length_a   1.000
_cell.length_b   1.000
_cell.length_c   1.000
_cell.angle_alpha   90.00
_cell.angle_beta   90.00
_cell.angle_gamma   90.00
#
_symmetry.space_group_name_H-M   'P 1'
#
loop_
_entity.id
_entity.type
_entity.pdbx_description
1 polymer ?
#
loop_
_entity_poly.entity_id
_entity_poly.type
_entity_poly.pdbx_seq_one_letter_code
_entity_poly.pdbx_strand_id
1 'polypeptide(L)'
;MRFRPVIAGLLVACATALSAQGLTTPVQHFGFAIGDDYQLATYTQFAQYWHTLAKESDRMRVVEIGSTAEGRPQLMAIITSPA
;
A
#
# COMPACT_ATOMS: atom_id res chain seq x y z
N MET A 1 28.19 -19.58 -40.42
CA MET A 1 28.04 -19.71 -38.95
C MET A 1 26.74 -19.01 -38.54
N ARG A 2 25.73 -19.77 -38.10
CA ARG A 2 24.39 -19.27 -37.71
C ARG A 2 24.44 -18.82 -36.25
N PHE A 3 24.47 -17.51 -36.02
CA PHE A 3 24.35 -16.93 -34.69
C PHE A 3 22.89 -17.07 -34.21
N ARG A 4 22.70 -17.90 -33.18
CA ARG A 4 21.39 -18.17 -32.55
C ARG A 4 20.94 -16.93 -31.77
N PRO A 5 19.75 -16.35 -32.01
CA PRO A 5 19.25 -15.20 -31.26
C PRO A 5 18.56 -15.66 -29.96
N VAL A 6 19.21 -16.55 -29.20
CA VAL A 6 18.59 -17.13 -27.97
C VAL A 6 18.86 -16.24 -26.76
N ILE A 7 19.92 -15.41 -26.79
CA ILE A 7 20.29 -14.55 -25.67
C ILE A 7 19.43 -13.27 -25.62
N ALA A 8 18.92 -12.79 -26.75
CA ALA A 8 18.09 -11.58 -26.80
C ALA A 8 16.66 -11.78 -26.24
N GLY A 9 16.17 -13.03 -26.18
CA GLY A 9 14.83 -13.33 -25.65
C GLY A 9 14.75 -13.36 -24.12
N LEU A 10 15.87 -13.59 -23.42
CA LEU A 10 15.87 -13.78 -21.97
C LEU A 10 15.81 -12.46 -21.18
N LEU A 11 16.24 -11.35 -21.77
CA LEU A 11 16.23 -10.02 -21.13
C LEU A 11 14.84 -9.35 -21.12
N VAL A 12 13.94 -9.75 -22.02
CA VAL A 12 12.60 -9.13 -22.13
C VAL A 12 11.60 -9.71 -21.12
N ALA A 13 11.85 -10.91 -20.59
CA ALA A 13 10.92 -11.59 -19.67
C ALA A 13 10.95 -11.04 -18.23
N CYS A 14 11.91 -10.17 -17.88
CA CYS A 14 12.08 -9.69 -16.49
C CYS A 14 11.51 -8.27 -16.25
N ALA A 15 10.89 -7.65 -17.26
CA ALA A 15 10.39 -6.28 -17.17
C ALA A 15 8.97 -6.14 -16.57
N THR A 16 8.30 -7.24 -16.22
CA THR A 16 6.86 -7.25 -15.84
C THR A 16 6.58 -7.09 -14.33
N ALA A 17 7.40 -6.38 -13.55
CA ALA A 17 7.11 -6.27 -12.11
C ALA A 17 7.55 -4.97 -11.41
N LEU A 18 7.72 -3.86 -12.13
CA LEU A 18 7.94 -2.55 -11.50
C LEU A 18 6.80 -1.57 -11.80
N SER A 19 5.56 -2.00 -11.57
CA SER A 19 4.49 -1.02 -11.36
C SER A 19 4.74 -0.39 -10.00
N ALA A 20 5.18 0.87 -9.99
CA ALA A 20 5.00 1.72 -8.82
C ALA A 20 3.51 1.64 -8.45
N GLN A 21 3.22 1.12 -7.27
CA GLN A 21 1.85 0.95 -6.82
C GLN A 21 1.25 2.36 -6.74
N GLY A 22 0.22 2.63 -7.54
CA GLY A 22 -0.48 3.92 -7.61
C GLY A 22 -1.32 4.17 -6.35
N LEU A 23 -0.70 3.98 -5.19
CA LEU A 23 -1.29 4.15 -3.88
C LEU A 23 -1.05 5.57 -3.41
N THR A 24 -2.03 6.10 -2.68
CA THR A 24 -1.90 7.36 -1.97
C THR A 24 -0.79 7.25 -0.93
N THR A 25 0.24 8.09 -1.07
CA THR A 25 1.36 8.15 -0.13
C THR A 25 0.95 8.82 1.19
N PRO A 26 1.69 8.61 2.29
CA PRO A 26 1.42 9.31 3.55
C PRO A 26 1.42 10.84 3.39
N VAL A 27 2.41 11.40 2.68
CA VAL A 27 2.49 12.86 2.49
C VAL A 27 1.30 13.39 1.69
N GLN A 28 0.79 12.65 0.70
CA GLN A 28 -0.41 13.03 -0.04
C GLN A 28 -1.68 13.04 0.83
N HIS A 29 -1.80 12.10 1.78
CA HIS A 29 -2.97 12.00 2.65
C HIS A 29 -2.90 12.95 3.87
N PHE A 30 -1.75 13.00 4.55
CA PHE A 30 -1.58 13.74 5.79
C PHE A 30 -1.08 15.18 5.58
N GLY A 31 -0.43 15.46 4.44
CA GLY A 31 0.19 16.77 4.15
C GLY A 31 1.57 16.98 4.78
N PHE A 32 2.09 15.97 5.50
CA PHE A 32 3.41 15.96 6.16
C PHE A 32 3.96 14.54 6.17
N ALA A 33 5.26 14.38 6.41
CA ALA A 33 5.86 13.06 6.58
C ALA A 33 5.63 12.56 8.01
N ILE A 34 5.34 11.26 8.15
CA ILE A 34 5.12 10.66 9.47
C ILE A 34 6.40 10.78 10.29
N GLY A 35 6.31 11.43 11.44
CA GLY A 35 7.44 11.69 12.33
C GLY A 35 8.05 13.09 12.20
N ASP A 36 7.52 13.96 11.34
CA ASP A 36 7.92 15.36 11.27
C ASP A 36 7.70 16.09 12.61
N ASP A 37 8.55 17.08 12.90
CA ASP A 37 8.50 17.85 14.13
C ASP A 37 7.13 18.52 14.32
N TYR A 38 6.56 18.33 15.51
CA TYR A 38 5.22 18.83 15.88
C TYR A 38 4.07 18.32 14.99
N GLN A 39 4.26 17.22 14.26
CA GLN A 39 3.21 16.60 13.45
C GLN A 39 2.83 15.22 14.02
N LEU A 40 1.56 15.06 14.37
CA LEU A 40 1.01 13.77 14.82
C LEU A 40 -0.32 13.50 14.11
N ALA A 41 -0.33 12.43 13.32
CA ALA A 41 -1.56 11.96 12.69
C ALA A 41 -2.51 11.38 13.75
N THR A 42 -3.71 11.93 13.80
CA THR A 42 -4.79 11.43 14.66
C THR A 42 -5.27 10.06 14.19
N TYR A 43 -5.88 9.30 15.09
CA TYR A 43 -6.48 8.02 14.70
C TYR A 43 -7.53 8.18 13.59
N THR A 44 -8.32 9.25 13.60
CA THR A 44 -9.34 9.47 12.55
C THR A 44 -8.68 9.62 11.17
N GLN A 45 -7.56 10.34 11.10
CA GLN A 45 -6.79 10.46 9.86
C GLN A 45 -6.17 9.12 9.44
N PHE A 46 -5.64 8.34 10.40
CA PHE A 46 -5.11 6.99 10.12
C PHE A 46 -6.18 6.01 9.62
N ALA A 47 -7.35 6.00 10.27
CA ALA A 47 -8.47 5.15 9.87
C ALA A 47 -8.92 5.49 8.44
N GLN A 48 -9.05 6.78 8.12
CA GLN A 48 -9.35 7.24 6.76
C GLN A 48 -8.27 6.79 5.77
N TYR A 49 -6.99 6.94 6.12
CA TYR A 49 -5.88 6.54 5.26
C TYR A 49 -5.90 5.03 4.95
N TRP A 50 -6.12 4.20 5.97
CA TRP A 50 -6.24 2.74 5.78
C TRP A 50 -7.43 2.37 4.90
N HIS A 51 -8.57 3.05 5.03
CA HIS A 51 -9.70 2.84 4.12
C HIS A 51 -9.40 3.29 2.68
N THR A 52 -8.61 4.35 2.48
CA THR A 52 -8.12 4.75 1.15
C THR A 52 -7.23 3.66 0.56
N LEU A 53 -6.22 3.20 1.31
CA LEU A 53 -5.31 2.14 0.84
C LEU A 53 -6.04 0.82 0.55
N ALA A 54 -7.03 0.45 1.35
CA ALA A 54 -7.83 -0.75 1.12
C ALA A 54 -8.71 -0.66 -0.15
N LYS A 55 -9.01 0.55 -0.65
CA LYS A 55 -9.70 0.75 -1.92
C LYS A 55 -8.75 0.72 -3.11
N GLU A 56 -7.53 1.19 -2.93
CA GLU A 56 -6.53 1.33 -3.99
C GLU A 56 -5.68 0.07 -4.18
N SER A 57 -5.57 -0.78 -3.15
CA SER A 57 -4.71 -1.97 -3.13
C SER A 57 -5.52 -3.25 -3.27
N ASP A 58 -5.11 -4.12 -4.19
CA ASP A 58 -5.60 -5.50 -4.33
C ASP A 58 -5.07 -6.44 -3.25
N ARG A 59 -4.15 -5.97 -2.41
CA ARG A 59 -3.44 -6.75 -1.37
C ARG A 59 -3.93 -6.50 0.04
N MET A 60 -4.73 -5.46 0.25
CA MET A 60 -5.09 -4.99 1.59
C MET A 60 -6.59 -5.09 1.84
N ARG A 61 -6.96 -5.62 3.01
CA ARG A 61 -8.32 -5.56 3.55
C ARG A 61 -8.29 -4.94 4.94
N VAL A 62 -9.22 -4.04 5.24
CA VAL A 62 -9.41 -3.47 6.57
C VAL A 62 -10.70 -4.00 7.15
N VAL A 63 -10.62 -4.55 8.35
CA VAL A 63 -11.77 -5.07 9.10
C VAL A 63 -11.83 -4.43 10.48
N GLU A 64 -13.05 -4.27 11.00
CA GLU A 64 -13.26 -3.90 12.40
C GLU A 64 -13.24 -5.16 13.26
N ILE A 65 -12.42 -5.16 14.31
CA ILE A 65 -12.26 -6.30 15.24
C ILE A 65 -12.97 -6.07 16.58
N GLY A 66 -13.63 -4.93 16.74
CA GLY A 66 -14.35 -4.55 17.94
C GLY A 66 -14.31 -3.05 18.18
N SER A 67 -14.68 -2.63 19.38
CA SER A 67 -14.62 -1.23 19.81
C SER A 67 -13.57 -1.03 20.89
N THR A 68 -12.88 0.11 20.83
CA THR A 68 -11.97 0.60 21.87
C THR A 68 -12.74 1.04 23.12
N ALA A 69 -12.03 1.29 24.22
CA ALA A 69 -12.63 1.83 25.46
C ALA A 69 -13.32 3.20 25.27
N GLU A 70 -12.91 3.96 24.25
CA GLU A 70 -13.51 5.25 23.89
C GLU A 70 -14.69 5.10 22.92
N GLY A 71 -15.13 3.88 22.61
CA GLY A 71 -16.25 3.60 21.70
C GLY A 71 -15.91 3.76 20.22
N ARG A 72 -14.63 3.85 19.87
CA ARG A 72 -14.17 4.00 18.48
C ARG A 72 -13.91 2.62 17.86
N PRO A 73 -14.18 2.39 16.57
CA PRO A 73 -13.87 1.13 15.90
C PRO A 73 -12.40 0.80 16.07
N GLN A 74 -12.05 -0.43 16.41
CA GLN A 74 -10.68 -0.93 16.42
C GLN A 74 -10.41 -1.62 15.09
N LEU A 75 -9.53 -1.04 14.27
CA LEU A 75 -9.26 -1.52 12.93
C LEU A 75 -8.08 -2.50 12.88
N MET A 76 -8.18 -3.49 12.01
CA MET A 76 -7.09 -4.40 11.65
C MET A 76 -6.90 -4.40 10.13
N ALA A 77 -5.68 -4.06 9.70
CA ALA A 77 -5.25 -4.19 8.32
C ALA A 77 -4.66 -5.60 8.09
N ILE A 78 -5.20 -6.31 7.11
CA ILE A 78 -4.74 -7.62 6.65
C ILE A 78 -4.10 -7.42 5.29
N ILE A 79 -2.84 -7.82 5.15
CA ILE A 79 -2.05 -7.64 3.93
C ILE A 79 -1.58 -9.01 3.44
N THR A 80 -1.92 -9.37 2.20
CA THR A 80 -1.57 -10.66 1.58
C THR A 80 -1.03 -10.46 0.17
N SER A 81 -0.50 -11.52 -0.45
CA SER A 81 -0.25 -11.50 -1.89
C SER A 81 -1.56 -11.28 -2.66
N PRO A 82 -1.50 -10.70 -3.88
CA PRO A 82 -2.64 -10.67 -4.80
C PRO A 82 -3.18 -12.08 -5.06
N ALA A 83 -4.47 -12.16 -5.40
CA ALA A 83 -5.11 -13.39 -5.86
C ALA A 83 -4.78 -13.71 -7.32
#